data_AF-Q10RR0-F1
#
_entry.id   AF-Q10RR0-F1
#
_cell.length_a   1.000
_cell.length_b   1.000
_cell.length_c   1.000
_cell.angle_alpha   90.00
_cell.angle_beta   90.00
_cell.angle_gamma   90.00
#
_symmetry.space_group_name_H-M   'P 1'
#
loop_
_entity.id
_entity.type
_entity.pdbx_description
1 polymer ?
#
loop_
_entity_poly.entity_id
_entity_poly.type
_entity_poly.pdbx_seq_one_letter_code
_entity_poly.pdbx_strand_id
1 'polypeptide(L)'
;MALHVLASMGDLWRRYAPHNLMILSQLCYTLMYFITEAAFNKGLNPFIYVTYRHLVVAVFLAPFAYYQEKKLRPRMTLMLFLEIFVLSLLGVSLTLNMYFASLMYTSPTFVTSVVNTVASITFVIAIVVRMEIVDVRSIRGLAKVAGTVVSFAGVTTMTLYKGTAISSPWKAPISIHGGGGGGGVHESWLKGSFLAVASCICWSIWYILQASSLKRYPAQLSLTAWMCTVGGIQSAVFTAFMQHKPEDWRIGFGLKFWCIVYSGFACNGFTVFAQLWCTEKKGPVFVTMFNPLSTIMVAILAYFMFGENLYVGSIIGGVVVILGLYMLLWGKDKDQEYNANKQQESDLDCEKQARITEFSAAQNDQEEPRRTKK
;
A
#
# COMPACT_ATOMS: atom_id res chain seq x y z
N MET A 1 -12.35 23.22 -29.24
CA MET A 1 -11.17 22.32 -29.27
C MET A 1 -10.38 22.36 -27.96
N ALA A 2 -9.90 23.53 -27.51
CA ALA A 2 -9.13 23.65 -26.25
C ALA A 2 -9.87 23.14 -25.00
N LEU A 3 -11.18 23.39 -24.88
CA LEU A 3 -12.01 22.85 -23.77
C LEU A 3 -12.10 21.32 -23.78
N HIS A 4 -12.20 20.69 -24.96
CA HIS A 4 -12.18 19.23 -25.07
C HIS A 4 -10.80 18.64 -24.79
N VAL A 5 -9.73 19.32 -25.20
CA VAL A 5 -8.35 18.91 -24.88
C VAL A 5 -8.08 19.07 -23.38
N LEU A 6 -8.54 20.16 -22.74
CA LEU A 6 -8.40 20.36 -21.30
C LEU A 6 -9.24 19.35 -20.50
N ALA A 7 -10.47 19.06 -20.96
CA ALA A 7 -11.30 18.03 -20.36
C ALA A 7 -10.66 16.64 -20.52
N SER A 8 -10.16 16.29 -21.72
CA SER A 8 -9.51 15.00 -21.95
C SER A 8 -8.20 14.86 -21.18
N MET A 9 -7.40 15.93 -21.06
CA MET A 9 -6.21 15.96 -20.21
C MET A 9 -6.57 15.83 -18.73
N GLY A 10 -7.66 16.46 -18.27
CA GLY A 10 -8.19 16.33 -16.92
C GLY A 10 -8.63 14.91 -16.61
N ASP A 11 -9.35 14.27 -17.53
CA ASP A 11 -9.78 12.88 -17.41
C ASP A 11 -8.61 11.90 -17.42
N LEU A 12 -7.61 12.14 -18.30
CA LEU A 12 -6.38 11.36 -18.36
C LEU A 12 -5.60 11.45 -17.04
N TRP A 13 -5.41 12.68 -16.54
CA TRP A 13 -4.76 12.92 -15.25
C TRP A 13 -5.48 12.21 -14.12
N ARG A 14 -6.81 12.31 -14.07
CA ARG A 14 -7.64 11.67 -13.04
C ARG A 14 -7.57 10.13 -13.11
N ARG A 15 -7.47 9.57 -14.32
CA ARG A 15 -7.31 8.12 -14.54
C ARG A 15 -5.94 7.59 -14.09
N TYR A 16 -4.86 8.32 -14.37
CA TYR A 16 -3.50 7.88 -14.03
C TYR A 16 -2.99 8.35 -12.67
N ALA A 17 -3.64 9.32 -12.03
CA ALA A 17 -3.26 9.83 -10.72
C ALA A 17 -3.00 8.74 -9.66
N PRO A 18 -3.85 7.70 -9.50
CA PRO A 18 -3.57 6.62 -8.55
C PRO A 18 -2.26 5.87 -8.84
N HIS A 19 -1.94 5.65 -10.12
CA HIS A 19 -0.73 4.93 -10.51
C HIS A 19 0.52 5.78 -10.23
N ASN A 20 0.48 7.06 -10.61
CA ASN A 20 1.59 7.99 -10.38
C ASN A 20 1.86 8.16 -8.88
N LEU A 21 0.81 8.27 -8.06
CA LEU A 21 0.94 8.35 -6.60
C LEU A 21 1.55 7.08 -5.99
N MET A 22 1.18 5.90 -6.50
CA MET A 22 1.75 4.65 -6.00
C MET A 22 3.21 4.49 -6.42
N ILE A 23 3.58 4.82 -7.67
CA ILE A 23 4.97 4.82 -8.12
C ILE A 23 5.82 5.79 -7.26
N LEU A 24 5.32 7.00 -7.02
CA LEU A 24 5.97 7.97 -6.16
C LEU A 24 6.09 7.46 -4.71
N SER A 25 5.07 6.78 -4.20
CA SER A 25 5.10 6.16 -2.87
C SER A 25 6.18 5.07 -2.78
N GLN A 26 6.31 4.23 -3.80
CA GLN A 26 7.37 3.22 -3.86
C GLN A 26 8.75 3.85 -3.92
N LEU A 27 8.92 4.97 -4.63
CA LEU A 27 10.18 5.73 -4.61
C LEU A 27 10.53 6.21 -3.20
N CYS A 28 9.55 6.76 -2.46
CA CYS A 28 9.76 7.20 -1.08
C CYS A 28 10.21 6.03 -0.18
N TYR A 29 9.57 4.86 -0.31
CA TYR A 29 9.97 3.64 0.41
C TYR A 29 11.36 3.13 0.02
N THR A 30 11.71 3.19 -1.26
CA THR A 30 13.04 2.80 -1.75
C THR A 30 14.13 3.70 -1.19
N LEU A 31 13.93 5.01 -1.17
CA LEU A 31 14.87 5.95 -0.53
C LEU A 31 14.93 5.72 0.99
N MET A 32 13.79 5.44 1.62
CA MET A 32 13.73 5.12 3.05
C MET A 32 14.56 3.88 3.37
N TYR A 33 14.54 2.85 2.53
CA TYR A 33 15.33 1.63 2.71
C TYR A 33 16.81 1.96 2.93
N PHE A 34 17.44 2.68 1.99
CA PHE A 34 18.87 3.02 2.09
C PHE A 34 19.21 3.97 3.23
N ILE A 35 18.36 4.97 3.49
CA ILE A 35 18.56 5.91 4.60
C ILE A 35 18.46 5.17 5.95
N THR A 36 17.49 4.25 6.08
CA THR A 36 17.29 3.45 7.30
C THR A 36 18.43 2.48 7.51
N GLU A 37 18.89 1.80 6.45
CA GLU A 37 20.05 0.92 6.51
C GLU A 37 21.30 1.68 6.98
N ALA A 38 21.58 2.85 6.38
CA ALA A 38 22.69 3.69 6.80
C ALA A 38 22.55 4.17 8.26
N ALA A 39 21.33 4.46 8.73
CA ALA A 39 21.09 4.86 10.11
C ALA A 39 21.23 3.71 11.10
N PHE A 40 20.78 2.51 10.75
CA PHE A 40 20.91 1.29 11.54
C PHE A 40 22.37 0.87 11.67
N ASN A 41 23.16 0.98 10.59
CA ASN A 41 24.60 0.77 10.63
C ASN A 41 25.34 1.77 11.55
N LYS A 42 24.76 2.95 11.81
CA LYS A 42 25.25 3.89 12.84
C LYS A 42 24.67 3.63 14.24
N GLY A 43 24.00 2.49 14.45
CA GLY A 43 23.44 2.08 15.74
C GLY A 43 22.13 2.79 16.10
N LEU A 44 21.28 3.13 15.14
CA LEU A 44 19.90 3.51 15.44
C LEU A 44 19.09 2.25 15.77
N ASN A 45 18.49 2.19 16.96
CA ASN A 45 17.66 1.06 17.37
C ASN A 45 16.36 1.01 16.53
N PRO A 46 16.01 -0.11 15.88
CA PRO A 46 14.82 -0.22 15.04
C PRO A 46 13.48 0.05 15.76
N PHE A 47 13.35 -0.36 17.02
CA PHE A 47 12.11 -0.17 17.80
C PHE A 47 11.90 1.30 18.15
N ILE A 48 12.98 2.00 18.51
CA ILE A 48 12.97 3.44 18.77
C ILE A 48 12.72 4.23 17.49
N TYR A 49 13.32 3.80 16.38
CA TYR A 49 13.04 4.34 15.05
C TYR A 49 11.56 4.27 14.71
N VAL A 50 10.91 3.11 14.89
CA VAL A 50 9.46 2.92 14.65
C VAL A 50 8.65 3.85 15.55
N THR A 51 9.00 3.98 16.82
CA THR A 51 8.26 4.83 17.75
C THR A 51 8.33 6.31 17.35
N TYR A 52 9.53 6.85 17.15
CA TYR A 52 9.68 8.27 16.82
C TYR A 52 9.09 8.64 15.47
N ARG A 53 9.26 7.80 14.43
CA ARG A 53 8.75 8.13 13.09
C ARG A 53 7.22 8.28 13.05
N HIS A 54 6.48 7.57 13.89
CA HIS A 54 5.03 7.68 13.97
C HIS A 54 4.58 8.85 14.85
N LEU A 55 5.27 9.09 15.97
CA LEU A 55 4.95 10.23 16.84
C LEU A 55 5.26 11.57 16.16
N VAL A 56 6.38 11.69 15.45
CA VAL A 56 6.74 12.91 14.71
C VAL A 56 5.68 13.25 13.67
N VAL A 57 5.27 12.28 12.86
CA VAL A 57 4.25 12.52 11.84
C VAL A 57 2.88 12.76 12.45
N ALA A 58 2.53 12.12 13.57
CA ALA A 58 1.27 12.33 14.27
C ALA A 58 1.14 13.79 14.75
N VAL A 59 2.18 14.31 15.40
CA VAL A 59 2.24 15.71 15.86
C VAL A 59 2.15 16.66 14.68
N PHE A 60 2.86 16.36 13.58
CA PHE A 60 2.83 17.21 12.39
C PHE A 60 1.48 17.21 11.69
N LEU A 61 0.86 16.04 11.48
CA LEU A 61 -0.41 15.93 10.75
C LEU A 61 -1.61 16.38 11.56
N ALA A 62 -1.56 16.30 12.89
CA ALA A 62 -2.67 16.70 13.77
C ALA A 62 -3.27 18.09 13.44
N PRO A 63 -2.49 19.18 13.29
CA PRO A 63 -3.04 20.49 12.91
C PRO A 63 -3.67 20.47 11.52
N PHE A 64 -3.01 19.90 10.50
CA PHE A 64 -3.56 19.87 9.14
C PHE A 64 -4.84 19.06 9.06
N ALA A 65 -4.88 17.89 9.71
CA ALA A 65 -6.07 17.06 9.85
C ALA A 65 -7.20 17.82 10.57
N TYR A 66 -6.87 18.62 11.59
CA TYR A 66 -7.85 19.40 12.31
C TYR A 66 -8.48 20.48 11.43
N TYR A 67 -7.68 21.26 10.70
CA TYR A 67 -8.16 22.40 9.92
C TYR A 67 -8.80 21.99 8.57
N GLN A 68 -8.21 21.04 7.85
CA GLN A 68 -8.66 20.69 6.50
C GLN A 68 -9.88 19.76 6.49
N GLU A 69 -9.92 18.76 7.38
CA GLU A 69 -10.95 17.71 7.35
C GLU A 69 -12.02 17.89 8.44
N LYS A 70 -12.11 19.06 9.08
CA LYS A 70 -13.10 19.32 10.15
C LYS A 70 -14.53 18.94 9.78
N LYS A 71 -14.93 19.13 8.52
CA LYS A 71 -16.27 18.84 8.02
C LYS A 71 -16.51 17.36 7.67
N LEU A 72 -15.45 16.61 7.39
CA LEU A 72 -15.51 15.20 6.99
C LEU A 72 -15.44 14.23 8.18
N ARG A 73 -14.97 14.72 9.34
CA ARG A 73 -14.73 13.88 10.52
C ARG A 73 -16.05 13.44 11.18
N PRO A 74 -16.32 12.13 11.27
CA PRO A 74 -17.43 11.63 12.06
C PRO A 74 -17.14 11.79 13.57
N ARG A 75 -18.18 11.72 14.39
CA ARG A 75 -18.01 11.65 15.85
C ARG A 75 -17.25 10.37 16.21
N MET A 76 -16.21 10.49 17.01
CA MET A 76 -15.41 9.35 17.46
C MET A 76 -16.25 8.51 18.44
N THR A 77 -16.77 7.39 17.97
CA THR A 77 -17.43 6.39 18.83
C THR A 77 -16.39 5.41 19.37
N LEU A 78 -16.70 4.73 20.47
CA LEU A 78 -15.80 3.72 21.05
C LEU A 78 -15.48 2.59 20.07
N MET A 79 -16.48 2.15 19.28
CA MET A 79 -16.29 1.11 18.26
C MET A 79 -15.31 1.57 17.16
N LEU A 80 -15.44 2.81 16.70
CA LEU A 80 -14.53 3.37 15.69
C LEU A 80 -13.11 3.53 16.24
N PHE A 81 -12.98 3.96 17.49
CA PHE A 81 -11.69 4.03 18.16
C PHE A 81 -11.04 2.65 18.30
N LEU A 82 -11.80 1.62 18.68
CA LEU A 82 -11.30 0.24 18.74
C LEU A 82 -10.86 -0.28 17.36
N GLU A 83 -11.61 0.06 16.31
CA GLU A 83 -11.23 -0.28 14.92
C GLU A 83 -9.90 0.39 14.53
N ILE A 84 -9.74 1.68 14.79
CA ILE A 84 -8.48 2.42 14.60
C ILE A 84 -7.37 1.82 15.46
N PHE A 85 -7.65 1.40 16.68
CA PHE A 85 -6.68 0.78 17.56
C PHE A 85 -6.14 -0.54 17.00
N VAL A 86 -7.03 -1.41 16.50
CA VAL A 86 -6.64 -2.66 15.84
C VAL A 86 -5.91 -2.37 14.52
N LEU A 87 -6.39 -1.41 13.74
CA LEU A 87 -5.74 -0.99 12.50
C LEU A 87 -4.32 -0.48 12.76
N SER A 88 -4.13 0.33 13.78
CA SER A 88 -2.80 0.84 14.20
C SER A 88 -1.91 -0.27 14.74
N LEU A 89 -2.48 -1.19 15.52
CA LEU A 89 -1.74 -2.32 16.06
C LEU A 89 -1.20 -3.18 14.92
N LEU A 90 -2.05 -3.49 13.94
CA LEU A 90 -1.67 -4.32 12.81
C LEU A 90 -0.69 -3.60 11.88
N GLY A 91 -0.97 -2.38 11.43
CA GLY A 91 -0.16 -1.73 10.38
C GLY A 91 1.09 -1.00 10.87
N VAL A 92 1.06 -0.48 12.09
CA VAL A 92 2.12 0.37 12.64
C VAL A 92 2.95 -0.41 13.65
N SER A 93 2.34 -0.90 14.72
CA SER A 93 3.13 -1.46 15.82
C SER A 93 3.58 -2.89 15.52
N LEU A 94 2.66 -3.84 15.45
CA LEU A 94 2.96 -5.27 15.36
C LEU A 94 3.72 -5.63 14.09
N THR A 95 3.25 -5.19 12.92
CA THR A 95 3.89 -5.50 11.63
C THR A 95 5.33 -5.00 11.59
N LEU A 96 5.59 -3.74 11.94
CA LEU A 96 6.94 -3.18 11.81
C LEU A 96 7.90 -3.75 12.85
N ASN A 97 7.43 -3.96 14.09
CA ASN A 97 8.25 -4.57 15.13
C ASN A 97 8.59 -6.02 14.77
N MET A 98 7.64 -6.80 14.23
CA MET A 98 7.91 -8.16 13.72
C MET A 98 8.83 -8.14 12.49
N TYR A 99 8.66 -7.19 11.57
CA TYR A 99 9.52 -7.02 10.40
C TYR A 99 10.97 -6.77 10.82
N PHE A 100 11.23 -5.78 11.69
CA PHE A 100 12.59 -5.50 12.15
C PHE A 100 13.16 -6.62 13.03
N ALA A 101 12.35 -7.27 13.87
CA ALA A 101 12.78 -8.44 14.61
C ALA A 101 13.16 -9.60 13.68
N SER A 102 12.44 -9.80 12.56
CA SER A 102 12.76 -10.85 11.60
C SER A 102 14.13 -10.65 10.93
N LEU A 103 14.52 -9.40 10.66
CA LEU A 103 15.84 -9.05 10.12
C LEU A 103 16.99 -9.35 11.09
N MET A 104 16.72 -9.44 12.40
CA MET A 104 17.74 -9.79 13.39
C MET A 104 18.02 -11.29 13.44
N TYR A 105 17.10 -12.13 12.96
CA TYR A 105 17.20 -13.60 13.04
C TYR A 105 17.34 -14.27 11.67
N THR A 106 17.10 -13.53 10.58
CA THR A 106 17.03 -14.04 9.21
C THR A 106 17.67 -13.05 8.23
N SER A 107 18.00 -13.51 7.02
CA SER A 107 18.62 -12.68 5.99
C SER A 107 17.66 -11.62 5.42
N PRO A 108 18.15 -10.41 5.08
CA PRO A 108 17.37 -9.39 4.38
C PRO A 108 16.77 -9.86 3.06
N THR A 109 17.47 -10.74 2.32
CA THR A 109 16.98 -11.32 1.08
C THR A 109 15.71 -12.13 1.31
N PHE A 110 15.70 -13.02 2.33
CA PHE A 110 14.52 -13.81 2.66
C PHE A 110 13.37 -12.91 3.12
N VAL A 111 13.63 -11.93 4.01
CA VAL A 111 12.59 -11.01 4.47
C VAL A 111 11.99 -10.23 3.30
N THR A 112 12.82 -9.78 2.35
CA THR A 112 12.36 -9.11 1.13
C THR A 112 11.48 -10.05 0.28
N SER A 113 11.89 -11.30 0.06
CA SER A 113 11.06 -12.31 -0.63
C SER A 113 9.70 -12.49 0.07
N VAL A 114 9.69 -12.56 1.41
CA VAL A 114 8.46 -12.74 2.20
C VAL A 114 7.57 -11.49 2.14
N VAL A 115 8.12 -10.28 2.24
CA VAL A 115 7.37 -9.01 2.09
C VAL A 115 6.73 -8.89 0.71
N ASN A 116 7.40 -9.38 -0.33
CA ASN A 116 6.84 -9.37 -1.66
C ASN A 116 5.60 -10.27 -1.81
N THR A 117 5.37 -11.20 -0.88
CA THR A 117 4.15 -12.00 -0.82
C THR A 117 2.93 -11.24 -0.29
N VAL A 118 3.11 -10.06 0.32
CA VAL A 118 2.02 -9.23 0.87
C VAL A 118 0.96 -8.94 -0.17
N ALA A 119 1.34 -8.69 -1.43
CA ALA A 119 0.39 -8.45 -2.52
C ALA A 119 -0.52 -9.67 -2.75
N SER A 120 0.08 -10.87 -2.83
CA SER A 120 -0.64 -12.13 -3.04
C SER A 120 -1.50 -12.51 -1.83
N ILE A 121 -0.99 -12.36 -0.61
CA ILE A 121 -1.74 -12.61 0.62
C ILE A 121 -2.94 -11.64 0.71
N THR A 122 -2.72 -10.36 0.42
CA THR A 122 -3.81 -9.35 0.39
C THR A 122 -4.87 -9.73 -0.63
N PHE A 123 -4.48 -10.17 -1.83
CA PHE A 123 -5.43 -10.61 -2.85
C PHE A 123 -6.29 -11.80 -2.37
N VAL A 124 -5.66 -12.82 -1.77
CA VAL A 124 -6.38 -13.98 -1.22
C VAL A 124 -7.35 -13.56 -0.12
N ILE A 125 -6.92 -12.76 0.85
CA ILE A 125 -7.80 -12.31 1.93
C ILE A 125 -8.93 -11.42 1.37
N ALA A 126 -8.65 -10.57 0.36
CA ALA A 126 -9.67 -9.74 -0.27
C ALA A 126 -10.76 -10.56 -0.97
N ILE A 127 -10.42 -11.72 -1.55
CA ILE A 127 -11.40 -12.68 -2.09
C ILE A 127 -12.21 -13.31 -0.95
N VAL A 128 -11.55 -13.79 0.12
CA VAL A 128 -12.22 -14.42 1.27
C VAL A 128 -13.22 -13.46 1.92
N VAL A 129 -12.85 -12.19 2.09
CA VAL A 129 -13.69 -11.14 2.67
C VAL A 129 -14.69 -10.55 1.63
N ARG A 130 -14.70 -11.06 0.39
CA ARG A 130 -15.56 -10.60 -0.71
C ARG A 130 -15.42 -9.12 -1.07
N MET A 131 -14.25 -8.53 -0.80
CA MET A 131 -13.91 -7.19 -1.30
C MET A 131 -13.43 -7.21 -2.74
N GLU A 132 -12.90 -8.34 -3.20
CA GLU A 132 -12.53 -8.56 -4.59
C GLU A 132 -13.41 -9.67 -5.18
N ILE A 133 -14.23 -9.33 -6.18
CA ILE A 133 -15.00 -10.31 -6.94
C ILE A 133 -14.10 -10.82 -8.07
N VAL A 134 -13.84 -12.13 -8.05
CA VAL A 134 -13.07 -12.82 -9.08
C VAL A 134 -13.98 -13.87 -9.70
N ASP A 135 -14.55 -13.55 -10.87
CA ASP A 135 -15.16 -14.58 -11.70
C ASP A 135 -14.08 -15.22 -12.58
N VAL A 136 -13.61 -16.39 -12.16
CA VAL A 136 -12.60 -17.17 -12.89
C VAL A 136 -13.06 -17.62 -14.28
N ARG A 137 -14.36 -17.61 -14.57
CA ARG A 137 -14.89 -17.88 -15.92
C ARG A 137 -14.77 -16.67 -16.84
N SER A 138 -14.70 -15.47 -16.27
CA SER A 138 -14.48 -14.25 -17.04
C SER A 138 -12.99 -14.06 -17.33
N ILE A 139 -12.67 -13.54 -18.53
CA ILE A 139 -11.30 -13.17 -18.90
C ILE A 139 -10.67 -12.16 -17.92
N ARG A 140 -11.52 -11.32 -17.30
CA ARG A 140 -11.13 -10.29 -16.33
C ARG A 140 -10.66 -10.89 -15.01
N GLY A 141 -11.45 -11.81 -14.46
CA GLY A 141 -11.09 -12.54 -13.24
C GLY A 141 -9.85 -13.42 -13.45
N LEU A 142 -9.76 -14.11 -14.58
CA LEU A 142 -8.56 -14.89 -14.93
C LEU A 142 -7.31 -14.01 -15.03
N ALA A 143 -7.39 -12.84 -15.65
CA ALA A 143 -6.27 -11.90 -15.76
C ALA A 143 -5.76 -11.41 -14.39
N LYS A 144 -6.66 -11.18 -13.41
CA LYS A 144 -6.26 -10.82 -12.03
C LYS A 144 -5.50 -11.94 -11.32
N VAL A 145 -6.00 -13.17 -11.40
CA VAL A 145 -5.37 -14.34 -10.77
C VAL A 145 -4.01 -14.60 -11.42
N ALA A 146 -3.98 -14.66 -12.75
CA ALA A 146 -2.75 -14.86 -13.51
C ALA A 146 -1.73 -13.75 -13.25
N GLY A 147 -2.16 -12.48 -13.26
CA GLY A 147 -1.30 -11.34 -12.94
C GLY A 147 -0.70 -11.40 -11.55
N THR A 148 -1.48 -11.81 -10.54
CA THR A 148 -0.99 -12.01 -9.16
C THR A 148 0.05 -13.12 -9.08
N VAL A 149 -0.22 -14.28 -9.70
CA VAL A 149 0.68 -15.45 -9.69
C VAL A 149 1.98 -15.13 -10.43
N VAL A 150 1.89 -14.48 -11.60
CA VAL A 150 3.06 -14.09 -12.40
C VAL A 150 3.88 -13.04 -11.67
N SER A 151 3.25 -12.03 -11.06
CA SER A 151 3.96 -11.03 -10.27
C SER A 151 4.69 -11.65 -9.07
N PHE A 152 4.05 -12.62 -8.40
CA PHE A 152 4.64 -13.37 -7.29
C PHE A 152 5.82 -14.24 -7.73
N ALA A 153 5.69 -14.93 -8.86
CA ALA A 153 6.77 -15.72 -9.43
C ALA A 153 7.97 -14.83 -9.79
N GLY A 154 7.72 -13.71 -10.49
CA GLY A 154 8.75 -12.76 -10.89
C GLY A 154 9.54 -12.21 -9.71
N VAL A 155 8.87 -11.81 -8.63
CA VAL A 155 9.54 -11.23 -7.47
C VAL A 155 10.29 -12.28 -6.63
N THR A 156 9.80 -13.52 -6.60
CA THR A 156 10.50 -14.65 -5.99
C THR A 156 11.77 -15.00 -6.79
N THR A 157 11.68 -15.05 -8.12
CA THR A 157 12.84 -15.21 -9.00
C THR A 157 13.83 -14.07 -8.80
N MET A 158 13.36 -12.83 -8.74
CA MET A 158 14.22 -11.64 -8.58
C MET A 158 15.09 -11.71 -7.32
N THR A 159 14.53 -12.25 -6.23
CA THR A 159 15.15 -12.27 -4.90
C THR A 159 15.98 -13.52 -4.64
N LEU A 160 15.53 -14.69 -5.11
CA LEU A 160 16.20 -15.98 -4.83
C LEU A 160 17.12 -16.45 -5.96
N TYR A 161 16.83 -16.10 -7.21
CA TYR A 161 17.66 -16.49 -8.35
C TYR A 161 18.64 -15.38 -8.69
N LYS A 162 19.92 -15.60 -8.41
CA LYS A 162 20.99 -14.64 -8.75
C LYS A 162 21.43 -14.77 -10.22
N GLY A 163 21.74 -15.97 -10.70
CA GLY A 163 22.34 -16.13 -12.02
C GLY A 163 23.66 -15.34 -12.15
N THR A 164 24.01 -14.93 -13.37
CA THR A 164 25.24 -14.18 -13.64
C THR A 164 25.19 -12.77 -13.05
N ALA A 165 26.29 -12.32 -12.45
CA ALA A 165 26.44 -10.96 -11.96
C ALA A 165 26.84 -10.02 -13.10
N ILE A 166 26.11 -8.92 -13.25
CA ILE A 166 26.52 -7.77 -14.03
C ILE A 166 27.21 -6.81 -13.06
N SER A 167 28.54 -6.73 -13.18
CA SER A 167 29.33 -5.83 -12.36
C SER A 167 28.96 -4.39 -12.64
N SER A 168 28.75 -3.59 -11.59
CA SER A 168 28.55 -2.15 -11.77
C SER A 168 29.84 -1.51 -12.29
N PRO A 169 29.78 -0.64 -13.32
CA PRO A 169 30.96 0.02 -13.85
C PRO A 169 31.52 1.11 -12.91
N TRP A 170 30.79 1.45 -11.84
CA TRP A 170 31.14 2.54 -10.92
C TRP A 170 31.76 1.97 -9.64
N LYS A 171 32.89 2.54 -9.18
CA LYS A 171 33.34 2.33 -7.79
C LYS A 171 32.30 2.97 -6.87
N ALA A 172 31.80 2.21 -5.89
CA ALA A 172 30.80 2.65 -4.93
C ALA A 172 31.16 4.04 -4.35
N PRO A 173 30.43 5.13 -4.69
CA PRO A 173 30.69 6.44 -4.11
C PRO A 173 30.37 6.47 -2.62
N ILE A 174 29.49 5.57 -2.17
CA ILE A 174 29.10 5.36 -0.78
C ILE A 174 29.14 3.85 -0.56
N SER A 175 30.05 3.34 0.27
CA SER A 175 30.00 1.94 0.70
C SER A 175 29.13 1.84 1.94
N ILE A 176 27.82 1.57 1.77
CA ILE A 176 27.06 1.00 2.88
C ILE A 176 27.53 -0.43 2.97
N HIS A 177 28.39 -0.76 3.94
CA HIS A 177 28.60 -2.16 4.27
C HIS A 177 27.25 -2.64 4.79
N GLY A 178 26.49 -3.34 3.94
CA GLY A 178 25.34 -4.07 4.40
C GLY A 178 25.83 -4.87 5.59
N GLY A 179 25.26 -4.59 6.77
CA GLY A 179 25.58 -5.28 7.99
C GLY A 179 25.14 -6.72 7.82
N GLY A 180 25.95 -7.50 7.09
CA GLY A 180 25.89 -8.93 7.10
C GLY A 180 26.23 -9.29 8.52
N GLY A 181 25.19 -9.44 9.34
CA GLY A 181 25.24 -10.20 10.57
C GLY A 181 25.62 -11.63 10.23
N GLY A 182 26.88 -11.83 9.85
CA GLY A 182 27.59 -13.08 9.93
C GLY A 182 27.79 -13.33 11.40
N GLY A 183 26.89 -14.11 11.98
CA GLY A 183 26.92 -14.45 13.40
C GLY A 183 25.85 -15.48 13.76
N GLY A 184 26.05 -16.73 13.33
CA GLY A 184 25.34 -17.90 13.89
C GLY A 184 23.86 -18.04 13.50
N VAL A 185 23.58 -18.44 12.26
CA VAL A 185 22.19 -18.59 11.74
C VAL A 185 21.48 -19.90 12.17
N HIS A 186 22.08 -20.79 12.97
CA HIS A 186 21.51 -22.16 13.05
C HIS A 186 20.33 -22.37 14.03
N GLU A 187 20.21 -21.63 15.14
CA GLU A 187 19.18 -21.94 16.17
C GLU A 187 17.89 -21.10 16.05
N SER A 188 17.96 -19.87 15.53
CA SER A 188 16.82 -18.94 15.56
C SER A 188 16.22 -18.58 14.21
N TRP A 189 16.69 -19.16 13.10
CA TRP A 189 16.19 -18.84 11.77
C TRP A 189 14.67 -19.09 11.62
N LEU A 190 14.16 -20.18 12.23
CA LEU A 190 12.73 -20.49 12.23
C LEU A 190 11.91 -19.37 12.90
N LYS A 191 12.41 -18.79 14.00
CA LYS A 191 11.78 -17.66 14.70
C LYS A 191 11.72 -16.43 13.79
N GLY A 192 12.82 -16.11 13.10
CA GLY A 192 12.87 -15.00 12.14
C GLY A 192 11.91 -15.19 10.97
N SER A 193 11.87 -16.40 10.41
CA SER A 193 10.97 -16.76 9.32
C SER A 193 9.49 -16.68 9.72
N PHE A 194 9.14 -17.20 10.90
CA PHE A 194 7.79 -17.08 11.44
C PHE A 194 7.38 -15.61 11.65
N LEU A 195 8.26 -14.79 12.23
CA LEU A 195 8.02 -13.36 12.42
C LEU A 195 7.83 -12.61 11.09
N ALA A 196 8.62 -12.95 10.06
CA ALA A 196 8.49 -12.35 8.73
C ALA A 196 7.12 -12.65 8.09
N VAL A 197 6.68 -13.91 8.15
CA VAL A 197 5.38 -14.33 7.60
C VAL A 197 4.23 -13.69 8.40
N ALA A 198 4.30 -13.70 9.73
CA ALA A 198 3.30 -13.06 10.59
C ALA A 198 3.19 -11.56 10.32
N SER A 199 4.32 -10.86 10.14
CA SER A 199 4.38 -9.46 9.70
C SER A 199 3.62 -9.26 8.40
N CYS A 200 3.85 -10.11 7.39
CA CYS A 200 3.21 -9.95 6.08
C CYS A 200 1.71 -10.21 6.11
N ILE A 201 1.25 -11.16 6.93
CA ILE A 201 -0.17 -11.39 7.18
C ILE A 201 -0.80 -10.17 7.86
N CYS A 202 -0.17 -9.64 8.91
CA CYS A 202 -0.65 -8.44 9.61
C CYS A 202 -0.73 -7.23 8.68
N TRP A 203 0.29 -7.05 7.83
CA TRP A 203 0.33 -5.98 6.84
C TRP A 203 -0.79 -6.12 5.80
N SER A 204 -1.04 -7.35 5.33
CA SER A 204 -2.10 -7.64 4.36
C SER A 204 -3.50 -7.39 4.94
N ILE A 205 -3.73 -7.82 6.19
CA ILE A 205 -4.98 -7.54 6.92
C ILE A 205 -5.13 -6.04 7.13
N TRP A 206 -4.05 -5.32 7.45
CA TRP A 206 -4.08 -3.86 7.60
C TRP A 206 -4.53 -3.15 6.32
N TYR A 207 -3.99 -3.49 5.15
CA TYR A 207 -4.44 -2.93 3.87
C TYR A 207 -5.94 -3.15 3.64
N ILE A 208 -6.45 -4.33 4.01
CA ILE A 208 -7.87 -4.67 3.89
C ILE A 208 -8.73 -3.86 4.86
N LEU A 209 -8.31 -3.79 6.12
CA LEU A 209 -9.03 -3.04 7.14
C LEU A 209 -9.05 -1.54 6.84
N GLN A 210 -8.00 -0.98 6.23
CA GLN A 210 -8.02 0.41 5.75
C GLN A 210 -9.21 0.69 4.83
N ALA A 211 -9.52 -0.22 3.91
CA ALA A 211 -10.63 -0.05 2.98
C ALA A 211 -11.99 -0.01 3.70
N SER A 212 -12.19 -0.84 4.73
CA SER A 212 -13.40 -0.78 5.56
C SER A 212 -13.44 0.46 6.46
N SER A 213 -12.30 0.84 7.05
CA SER A 213 -12.20 1.99 7.94
C SER A 213 -12.43 3.30 7.19
N LEU A 214 -11.98 3.43 5.94
CA LEU A 214 -12.25 4.60 5.10
C LEU A 214 -13.74 4.82 4.82
N LYS A 215 -14.54 3.75 4.76
CA LYS A 215 -16.01 3.86 4.61
C LYS A 215 -16.67 4.46 5.85
N ARG A 216 -16.12 4.17 7.05
CA ARG A 216 -16.63 4.67 8.33
C ARG A 216 -16.02 6.01 8.72
N TYR A 217 -14.82 6.29 8.24
CA TYR A 217 -14.05 7.51 8.52
C TYR A 217 -13.50 8.11 7.21
N PRO A 218 -14.33 8.87 6.47
CA PRO A 218 -13.98 9.39 5.14
C PRO A 218 -13.06 10.63 5.20
N ALA A 219 -12.17 10.69 6.20
CA ALA A 219 -11.22 11.77 6.43
C ALA A 219 -9.81 11.15 6.48
N GLN A 220 -9.16 11.11 5.33
CA GLN A 220 -7.94 10.33 5.08
C GLN A 220 -6.75 10.86 5.91
N LEU A 221 -6.58 12.19 5.94
CA LEU A 221 -5.47 12.82 6.66
C LEU A 221 -5.61 12.61 8.18
N SER A 222 -6.84 12.75 8.69
CA SER A 222 -7.16 12.54 10.08
C SER A 222 -7.14 11.06 10.47
N LEU A 223 -7.50 10.15 9.56
CA LEU A 223 -7.33 8.71 9.79
C LEU A 223 -5.84 8.36 9.90
N THR A 224 -5.01 8.88 9.01
CA THR A 224 -3.54 8.73 9.10
C THR A 224 -3.00 9.28 10.41
N ALA A 225 -3.44 10.48 10.82
CA ALA A 225 -3.03 11.08 12.09
C ALA A 225 -3.44 10.21 13.30
N TRP A 226 -4.67 9.70 13.33
CA TRP A 226 -5.13 8.78 14.36
C TRP A 226 -4.33 7.47 14.38
N MET A 227 -4.10 6.87 13.21
CA MET A 227 -3.32 5.64 13.08
C MET A 227 -1.88 5.82 13.58
N CYS A 228 -1.24 6.93 13.20
CA CYS A 228 0.11 7.25 13.63
C CYS A 228 0.18 7.60 15.12
N THR A 229 -0.84 8.26 15.68
CA THR A 229 -0.88 8.58 17.10
C THR A 229 -1.01 7.31 17.94
N VAL A 230 -2.04 6.49 17.66
CA VAL A 230 -2.30 5.26 18.41
C VAL A 230 -1.18 4.25 18.19
N GLY A 231 -0.73 4.09 16.94
CA GLY A 231 0.37 3.19 16.59
C GLY A 231 1.70 3.64 17.20
N GLY A 232 1.97 4.95 17.23
CA GLY A 232 3.15 5.52 17.88
C GLY A 232 3.16 5.28 19.39
N ILE A 233 2.01 5.43 20.06
CA ILE A 233 1.86 5.11 21.50
C ILE A 233 2.02 3.61 21.75
N GLN A 234 1.37 2.75 20.96
CA GLN A 234 1.51 1.30 21.07
C GLN A 234 2.97 0.85 20.86
N SER A 235 3.64 1.42 19.85
CA SER A 235 5.06 1.17 19.60
C SER A 235 5.94 1.70 20.72
N ALA A 236 5.62 2.85 21.32
CA ALA A 236 6.35 3.39 22.46
C ALA A 236 6.26 2.48 23.68
N VAL A 237 5.06 1.99 24.00
CA VAL A 237 4.84 1.02 25.09
C VAL A 237 5.65 -0.25 24.83
N PHE A 238 5.55 -0.83 23.63
CA PHE A 238 6.32 -2.01 23.27
C PHE A 238 7.84 -1.76 23.35
N THR A 239 8.30 -0.63 22.84
CA THR A 239 9.73 -0.25 22.85
C THR A 239 10.23 -0.05 24.27
N ALA A 240 9.42 0.51 25.17
CA ALA A 240 9.79 0.67 26.58
C ALA A 240 10.00 -0.68 27.29
N PHE A 241 9.23 -1.71 26.92
CA PHE A 241 9.44 -3.08 27.42
C PHE A 241 10.67 -3.76 26.80
N MET A 242 11.05 -3.41 25.57
CA MET A 242 12.21 -4.02 24.90
C MET A 242 13.53 -3.30 25.19
N GLN A 243 13.48 -1.98 25.38
CA GLN A 243 14.65 -1.09 25.51
C GLN A 243 14.58 -0.32 26.82
N HIS A 244 15.26 -0.86 27.83
CA HIS A 244 15.29 -0.31 29.19
C HIS A 244 16.33 0.81 29.36
N LYS A 245 17.29 0.95 28.44
CA LYS A 245 18.36 1.95 28.55
C LYS A 245 17.85 3.31 28.07
N PRO A 246 17.87 4.36 28.92
CA PRO A 246 17.41 5.70 28.52
C PRO A 246 18.31 6.35 27.46
N GLU A 247 19.57 5.91 27.33
CA GLU A 247 20.51 6.38 26.33
C GLU A 247 20.07 6.09 24.90
N ASP A 248 19.41 4.93 24.68
CA ASP A 248 18.97 4.52 23.34
C ASP A 248 17.86 5.44 22.81
N TRP A 249 17.06 6.03 23.71
CA TRP A 249 16.01 6.99 23.37
C TRP A 249 16.56 8.37 23.00
N ARG A 250 17.82 8.68 23.35
CA ARG A 250 18.44 9.96 23.01
C ARG A 250 18.92 9.97 21.56
N ILE A 251 18.09 10.50 20.68
CA ILE A 251 18.46 10.71 19.28
C ILE A 251 19.23 12.03 19.13
N GLY A 252 20.53 11.94 18.87
CA GLY A 252 21.36 13.10 18.52
C GLY A 252 21.01 13.67 17.15
N PHE A 253 21.22 14.97 16.97
CA PHE A 253 21.08 15.64 15.68
C PHE A 253 22.11 15.11 14.69
N GLY A 254 21.67 14.50 13.59
CA GLY A 254 22.53 13.80 12.64
C GLY A 254 21.73 12.85 11.75
N LEU A 255 22.39 11.88 11.14
CA LEU A 255 21.75 10.92 10.21
C LEU A 255 20.55 10.20 10.86
N LYS A 256 20.66 9.81 12.13
CA LYS A 256 19.58 9.13 12.87
C LYS A 256 18.32 10.00 12.95
N PHE A 257 18.49 11.28 13.30
CA PHE A 257 17.40 12.25 13.36
C PHE A 257 16.76 12.48 11.99
N TRP A 258 17.56 12.77 10.96
CA TRP A 258 17.04 13.00 9.61
C TRP A 258 16.38 11.77 8.98
N CYS A 259 16.85 10.57 9.30
CA CYS A 259 16.21 9.32 8.93
C CYS A 259 14.79 9.21 9.51
N ILE A 260 14.63 9.49 10.81
CA ILE A 260 13.32 9.50 11.49
C ILE A 260 12.38 10.55 10.90
N VAL A 261 12.90 11.75 10.66
CA VAL A 261 12.13 12.86 10.05
C VAL A 261 11.67 12.43 8.65
N TYR A 262 12.60 12.09 7.75
CA TYR A 262 12.27 11.69 6.40
C TYR A 262 11.26 10.52 6.36
N SER A 263 11.49 9.44 7.11
CA SER A 263 10.59 8.29 7.10
C SER A 263 9.23 8.59 7.73
N GLY A 264 9.19 9.45 8.75
CA GLY A 264 7.95 9.96 9.32
C GLY A 264 7.13 10.72 8.29
N PHE A 265 7.72 11.74 7.68
CA PHE A 265 7.02 12.63 6.74
C PHE A 265 6.71 11.97 5.40
N ALA A 266 7.73 11.43 4.73
CA ALA A 266 7.58 10.88 3.39
C ALA A 266 6.80 9.58 3.41
N CYS A 267 7.13 8.64 4.29
CA CYS A 267 6.46 7.33 4.34
C CYS A 267 5.18 7.37 5.19
N ASN A 268 5.28 7.57 6.50
CA ASN A 268 4.08 7.46 7.34
C ASN A 268 3.05 8.58 7.10
N GLY A 269 3.49 9.73 6.58
CA GLY A 269 2.63 10.85 6.24
C GLY A 269 2.13 10.75 4.80
N PHE A 270 3.01 11.09 3.86
CA PHE A 270 2.65 11.18 2.44
C PHE A 270 2.26 9.82 1.85
N THR A 271 3.07 8.76 1.99
CA THR A 271 2.72 7.49 1.35
C THR A 271 1.50 6.83 1.98
N VAL A 272 1.32 6.87 3.31
CA VAL A 272 0.09 6.34 3.93
C VAL A 272 -1.15 7.12 3.48
N PHE A 273 -1.07 8.45 3.40
CA PHE A 273 -2.15 9.25 2.84
C PHE A 273 -2.46 8.88 1.37
N ALA A 274 -1.42 8.77 0.53
CA ALA A 274 -1.56 8.37 -0.87
C ALA A 274 -2.15 6.96 -0.99
N GLN A 275 -1.74 6.03 -0.12
CA GLN A 275 -2.28 4.68 -0.03
C GLN A 275 -3.76 4.67 0.34
N LEU A 276 -4.17 5.45 1.34
CA LEU A 276 -5.58 5.58 1.72
C LEU A 276 -6.40 6.14 0.55
N TRP A 277 -5.90 7.20 -0.09
CA TRP A 277 -6.57 7.80 -1.24
C TRP A 277 -6.70 6.81 -2.42
N CYS A 278 -5.63 6.08 -2.75
CA CYS A 278 -5.67 5.05 -3.78
C CYS A 278 -6.55 3.86 -3.40
N THR A 279 -6.59 3.48 -2.12
CA THR A 279 -7.46 2.42 -1.60
C THR A 279 -8.92 2.80 -1.74
N GLU A 280 -9.28 4.05 -1.47
CA GLU A 280 -10.65 4.55 -1.68
C GLU A 280 -11.04 4.51 -3.16
N LYS A 281 -10.13 4.89 -4.07
CA LYS A 281 -10.43 5.00 -5.51
C LYS A 281 -10.37 3.68 -6.29
N LYS A 282 -9.41 2.81 -5.97
CA LYS A 282 -9.13 1.58 -6.73
C LYS A 282 -9.14 0.30 -5.89
N GLY A 283 -9.39 0.41 -4.59
CA GLY A 283 -9.42 -0.71 -3.66
C GLY A 283 -8.04 -1.11 -3.12
N PRO A 284 -8.00 -1.92 -2.05
CA PRO A 284 -6.76 -2.25 -1.35
C PRO A 284 -5.81 -3.13 -2.17
N VAL A 285 -6.35 -4.04 -2.99
CA VAL A 285 -5.55 -4.88 -3.89
C VAL A 285 -4.73 -4.02 -4.87
N PHE A 286 -5.29 -2.91 -5.35
CA PHE A 286 -4.56 -2.03 -6.26
C PHE A 286 -3.28 -1.48 -5.60
N VAL A 287 -3.37 -1.03 -4.35
CA VAL A 287 -2.24 -0.48 -3.60
C VAL A 287 -1.16 -1.53 -3.35
N THR A 288 -1.56 -2.72 -2.86
CA THR A 288 -0.57 -3.75 -2.48
C THR A 288 0.19 -4.32 -3.65
N MET A 289 -0.36 -4.26 -4.87
CA MET A 289 0.36 -4.71 -6.07
C MET A 289 1.55 -3.82 -6.42
N PHE A 290 1.64 -2.59 -5.92
CA PHE A 290 2.84 -1.79 -6.09
C PHE A 290 3.95 -2.17 -5.10
N ASN A 291 3.71 -3.02 -4.09
CA ASN A 291 4.76 -3.41 -3.14
C ASN A 291 5.98 -4.06 -3.82
N PRO A 292 5.83 -5.07 -4.70
CA PRO A 292 6.95 -5.65 -5.47
C PRO A 292 7.75 -4.62 -6.28
N LEU A 293 7.13 -3.52 -6.73
CA LEU A 293 7.83 -2.47 -7.46
C LEU A 293 8.91 -1.81 -6.59
N SER A 294 8.70 -1.68 -5.28
CA SER A 294 9.75 -1.16 -4.38
C SER A 294 11.00 -2.04 -4.40
N THR A 295 10.84 -3.37 -4.48
CA THR A 295 11.98 -4.31 -4.60
C THR A 295 12.76 -4.06 -5.88
N ILE A 296 12.08 -3.88 -7.01
CA ILE A 296 12.70 -3.55 -8.31
C ILE A 296 13.46 -2.23 -8.21
N MET A 297 12.83 -1.20 -7.65
CA MET A 297 13.43 0.12 -7.51
C MET A 297 14.64 0.11 -6.58
N VAL A 298 14.60 -0.66 -5.48
CA VAL A 298 15.76 -0.85 -4.59
C VAL A 298 16.91 -1.50 -5.36
N ALA A 299 16.68 -2.58 -6.10
CA ALA A 299 17.75 -3.25 -6.85
C ALA A 299 18.38 -2.34 -7.93
N ILE A 300 17.55 -1.59 -8.67
CA ILE A 300 18.02 -0.64 -9.68
C ILE A 300 18.84 0.47 -9.01
N LEU A 301 18.30 1.07 -7.95
CA LEU A 301 18.98 2.17 -7.25
C LEU A 301 20.27 1.69 -6.57
N ALA A 302 20.30 0.45 -6.08
CA ALA A 302 21.49 -0.16 -5.51
C ALA A 302 22.64 -0.29 -6.52
N TYR A 303 22.31 -0.75 -7.73
CA TYR A 303 23.26 -0.86 -8.83
C TYR A 303 23.87 0.50 -9.23
N PHE A 304 23.02 1.53 -9.35
CA PHE A 304 23.46 2.87 -9.78
C PHE A 304 24.13 3.70 -8.67
N MET A 305 23.60 3.67 -7.44
CA MET A 305 24.09 4.52 -6.34
C MET A 305 25.21 3.88 -5.53
N PHE A 306 25.13 2.58 -5.26
CA PHE A 306 26.07 1.89 -4.38
C PHE A 306 27.05 1.00 -5.15
N GLY A 307 26.92 0.89 -6.47
CA GLY A 307 27.80 0.05 -7.28
C GLY A 307 27.62 -1.43 -7.00
N GLU A 308 26.48 -1.84 -6.44
CA GLU A 308 26.19 -3.25 -6.19
C GLU A 308 26.02 -4.02 -7.51
N ASN A 309 26.33 -5.31 -7.50
CA ASN A 309 26.18 -6.14 -8.68
C ASN A 309 24.70 -6.39 -8.98
N LEU A 310 24.27 -6.12 -10.21
CA LEU A 310 22.92 -6.45 -10.65
C LEU A 310 22.92 -7.86 -11.23
N TYR A 311 22.14 -8.73 -10.62
CA TYR A 311 22.03 -10.13 -11.00
C TYR A 311 21.05 -10.30 -12.15
N VAL A 312 21.38 -11.13 -13.15
CA VAL A 312 20.51 -11.40 -14.32
C VAL A 312 19.15 -11.91 -13.87
N GLY A 313 19.09 -12.74 -12.82
CA GLY A 313 17.83 -13.20 -12.25
C GLY A 313 16.96 -12.07 -11.70
N SER A 314 17.57 -11.00 -11.19
CA SER A 314 16.85 -9.79 -10.77
C SER A 314 16.23 -9.03 -11.94
N ILE A 315 16.89 -9.00 -13.10
CA ILE A 315 16.36 -8.39 -14.33
C ILE A 315 15.18 -9.21 -14.85
N ILE A 316 15.36 -10.52 -15.01
CA ILE A 316 14.31 -11.43 -15.49
C ILE A 316 13.10 -11.35 -14.55
N GLY A 317 13.34 -11.48 -13.25
CA GLY A 317 12.28 -11.37 -12.24
C GLY A 317 11.55 -10.03 -12.28
N GLY A 318 12.28 -8.92 -12.42
CA GLY A 318 11.69 -7.59 -12.55
C GLY A 318 10.78 -7.43 -13.78
N VAL A 319 11.18 -7.95 -14.94
CA VAL A 319 10.34 -7.96 -16.16
C VAL A 319 9.06 -8.76 -15.92
N VAL A 320 9.19 -9.95 -15.32
CA VAL A 320 8.03 -10.82 -15.01
C VAL A 320 7.08 -10.14 -14.02
N VAL A 321 7.58 -9.41 -13.02
CA VAL A 321 6.74 -8.60 -12.11
C VAL A 321 5.95 -7.56 -12.89
N ILE A 322 6.60 -6.76 -13.74
CA ILE A 322 5.93 -5.70 -14.51
C ILE A 322 4.81 -6.28 -15.39
N LEU A 323 5.06 -7.43 -16.04
CA LEU A 323 4.05 -8.13 -16.83
C LEU A 323 2.87 -8.61 -15.96
N GLY A 324 3.16 -9.20 -14.79
CA GLY A 324 2.14 -9.62 -13.82
C GLY A 324 1.27 -8.46 -13.33
N LEU A 325 1.90 -7.32 -13.01
CA LEU A 325 1.22 -6.08 -12.63
C LEU A 325 0.32 -5.57 -13.74
N TYR A 326 0.82 -5.55 -14.98
CA TYR A 326 0.04 -5.09 -16.13
C TYR A 326 -1.20 -5.96 -16.37
N MET A 327 -1.06 -7.30 -16.34
CA MET A 327 -2.20 -8.22 -16.51
C MET A 327 -3.28 -8.01 -15.46
N LEU A 328 -2.91 -7.83 -14.20
CA LEU A 328 -3.86 -7.59 -13.12
C LEU A 328 -4.53 -6.21 -13.26
N LEU A 329 -3.74 -5.16 -13.51
CA LEU A 329 -4.27 -3.81 -13.68
C LEU A 329 -5.24 -3.75 -14.87
N TRP A 330 -4.93 -4.44 -15.96
CA TRP A 330 -5.82 -4.59 -17.10
C TRP A 330 -7.14 -5.29 -16.69
N GLY A 331 -7.06 -6.36 -15.90
CA GLY A 331 -8.25 -7.03 -15.34
C GLY A 331 -9.11 -6.11 -14.46
N LYS A 332 -8.50 -5.26 -13.63
CA LYS A 332 -9.22 -4.31 -12.76
C LYS A 332 -9.82 -3.14 -13.54
N ASP A 333 -9.09 -2.54 -14.47
CA ASP A 333 -9.60 -1.44 -15.29
C ASP A 333 -10.78 -1.93 -16.16
N LYS A 334 -10.73 -3.17 -16.67
CA LYS A 334 -11.86 -3.78 -17.40
C LYS A 334 -13.08 -4.05 -16.51
N ASP A 335 -12.90 -4.31 -15.22
CA ASP A 335 -14.02 -4.41 -14.28
C ASP A 335 -14.67 -3.06 -14.00
N GLN A 336 -13.87 -2.00 -13.90
CA GLN A 336 -14.40 -0.63 -13.76
C GLN A 336 -15.20 -0.23 -15.00
N GLU A 337 -14.65 -0.47 -16.19
CA GLU A 337 -15.35 -0.23 -17.47
C GLU A 337 -16.64 -1.05 -17.58
N TYR A 338 -16.61 -2.34 -17.24
CA TYR A 338 -17.80 -3.19 -17.27
C TYR A 338 -18.89 -2.72 -16.29
N ASN A 339 -18.52 -2.37 -15.06
CA ASN A 339 -19.47 -1.88 -14.06
C ASN A 339 -20.04 -0.52 -14.45
N ALA A 340 -19.24 0.37 -15.04
CA ALA A 340 -19.70 1.65 -15.55
C ALA A 340 -20.71 1.48 -16.69
N ASN A 341 -20.41 0.59 -17.65
CA ASN A 341 -21.32 0.29 -18.75
C ASN A 341 -22.65 -0.32 -18.26
N LYS A 342 -22.57 -1.23 -17.29
CA LYS A 342 -23.76 -1.85 -16.70
C LYS A 342 -24.63 -0.86 -15.92
N GLN A 343 -24.00 0.10 -15.23
CA GLN A 343 -24.73 1.18 -14.56
C GLN A 343 -25.41 2.09 -15.60
N GLN A 344 -24.69 2.47 -16.66
CA GLN A 344 -25.24 3.30 -17.72
C GLN A 344 -26.42 2.64 -18.44
N GLU A 345 -26.35 1.32 -18.68
CA GLU A 345 -27.44 0.54 -19.26
C GLU A 345 -28.66 0.52 -18.31
N SER A 346 -28.44 0.30 -17.01
CA SER A 346 -29.50 0.36 -15.99
C SER A 346 -30.16 1.74 -15.90
N ASP A 347 -29.38 2.81 -16.00
CA ASP A 347 -29.89 4.18 -15.96
C ASP A 347 -30.72 4.47 -17.22
N LEU A 348 -30.26 4.01 -18.39
CA LEU A 348 -30.96 4.15 -19.68
C LEU A 348 -32.28 3.37 -19.70
N ASP A 349 -32.30 2.17 -19.12
CA ASP A 349 -33.51 1.36 -19.02
C ASP A 349 -34.50 1.93 -18.01
N CYS A 350 -34.02 2.53 -16.91
CA CYS A 350 -34.86 3.30 -15.99
C CYS A 350 -35.50 4.51 -16.70
N GLU A 351 -34.75 5.23 -17.52
CA GLU A 351 -35.25 6.35 -18.31
C GLU A 351 -36.28 5.91 -19.38
N LYS A 352 -36.04 4.78 -20.06
CA LYS A 352 -37.02 4.19 -20.99
C LYS A 352 -38.31 3.81 -20.25
N GLN A 353 -38.20 3.17 -19.09
CA GLN A 353 -39.36 2.75 -18.30
C GLN A 353 -40.16 3.95 -17.80
N ALA A 354 -39.50 5.03 -17.39
CA ALA A 354 -40.14 6.30 -17.04
C ALA A 354 -40.92 6.88 -18.23
N ARG A 355 -40.31 6.95 -19.43
CA ARG A 355 -40.99 7.41 -20.65
C ARG A 355 -42.19 6.57 -21.06
N ILE A 356 -42.10 5.23 -20.93
CA ILE A 356 -43.23 4.33 -21.22
C ILE A 356 -44.38 4.61 -20.25
N THR A 357 -44.07 4.80 -18.96
CA THR A 357 -45.08 5.08 -17.93
C THR A 357 -45.78 6.42 -18.18
N GLU A 358 -45.04 7.47 -18.55
CA GLU A 358 -45.60 8.77 -18.94
C GLU A 358 -46.49 8.68 -20.18
N PHE A 359 -46.06 7.92 -21.19
CA PHE A 359 -46.87 7.73 -22.41
C PHE A 359 -48.17 6.97 -22.12
N SER A 360 -48.12 5.91 -21.30
CA SER A 360 -49.32 5.18 -20.88
C SER A 360 -50.28 6.03 -20.05
N ALA A 361 -49.77 6.91 -19.18
CA ALA A 361 -50.60 7.87 -18.44
C ALA A 361 -51.31 8.84 -19.40
N ALA A 362 -50.58 9.39 -20.38
CA ALA A 362 -51.15 10.29 -21.39
C ALA A 362 -52.21 9.62 -22.30
N GLN A 363 -52.05 8.33 -22.62
CA GLN A 363 -53.06 7.57 -23.37
C GLN A 363 -54.34 7.32 -22.55
N ASN A 364 -54.20 6.98 -21.26
CA ASN A 364 -55.36 6.79 -20.39
C ASN A 364 -56.18 8.08 -20.22
N ASP A 365 -55.51 9.23 -20.09
CA ASP A 365 -56.16 10.55 -20.04
C ASP A 365 -56.91 10.90 -21.35
N GLN A 366 -56.51 10.33 -22.49
CA GLN A 366 -57.17 10.54 -23.80
C GLN A 366 -58.34 9.57 -24.07
N GLU A 367 -58.41 8.41 -23.40
CA GLU A 367 -59.54 7.48 -23.56
C GLU A 367 -60.73 7.80 -22.63
N GLU A 368 -60.47 8.39 -21.45
CA GLU A 368 -61.51 8.80 -20.51
C GLU A 368 -62.57 9.79 -21.07
N PRO A 369 -62.24 10.76 -21.96
CA PRO A 369 -63.23 11.71 -22.49
C PRO A 369 -64.30 11.11 -23.41
N ARG A 370 -64.15 9.87 -23.90
CA ARG A 370 -65.15 9.25 -24.79
C ARG A 370 -66.27 8.49 -24.06
N ARG A 371 -66.12 8.14 -22.77
CA ARG A 371 -67.19 7.45 -22.04
C ARG A 371 -68.26 8.39 -21.45
N THR A 372 -68.11 9.70 -21.59
CA THR A 372 -69.08 10.70 -21.10
C THR A 372 -69.87 11.41 -22.20
N LYS A 373 -70.00 10.81 -23.38
CA LYS A 373 -70.92 11.29 -24.44
C LYS A 373 -71.77 10.18 -25.05
N LYS A 374 -72.71 9.66 -24.25
CA LYS A 374 -74.09 9.31 -24.57
C LYS A 374 -74.73 8.69 -23.34
#